data_AF-A0A351C559-F1
#
_entry.id   AF-A0A351C559-F1
#
_cell.length_a   1.000
_cell.length_b   1.000
_cell.length_c   1.000
_cell.angle_alpha   90.00
_cell.angle_beta   90.00
_cell.angle_gamma   90.00
#
_symmetry.space_group_name_H-M   'P 1'
#
loop_
_entity.id
_entity.type
_entity.pdbx_description
1 polymer ?
#
loop_
_entity_poly.entity_id
_entity_poly.type
_entity_poly.pdbx_seq_one_letter_code
_entity_poly.pdbx_strand_id
1 'polypeptide(L)'
;MNSAGWVDWELWEGFIRLKGITIDRPLHSVHPQYEEIVYPIDYGYVNSTVSADGEEQDIFVGTANNGLVGAIFTEDHQKSDRECKLIYDCSPKEIYLVNGFINFLPNLMHGRLLMRYLMKDLW
;
A
#
# COMPACT_ATOMS: atom_id res chain seq x y z
N MET A 1 -4.69 22.78 -4.96
CA MET A 1 -4.45 21.36 -5.28
C MET A 1 -3.40 20.87 -4.30
N ASN A 2 -3.81 20.29 -3.18
CA ASN A 2 -2.89 19.68 -2.23
C ASN A 2 -2.35 18.41 -2.90
N SER A 3 -1.05 18.38 -3.21
CA SER A 3 -0.40 17.18 -3.70
C SER A 3 -0.62 16.06 -2.69
N ALA A 4 -1.04 14.89 -3.16
CA ALA A 4 -1.28 13.72 -2.31
C ALA A 4 0.02 13.16 -1.68
N GLY A 5 1.16 13.82 -1.89
CA GLY A 5 2.49 13.27 -1.66
C GLY A 5 3.22 13.08 -2.99
N TRP A 6 4.45 12.59 -2.93
CA TRP A 6 5.25 12.17 -4.09
C TRP A 6 5.97 10.87 -3.73
N VAL A 7 6.27 10.05 -4.73
CA VAL A 7 7.00 8.78 -4.56
C VAL A 7 8.18 8.78 -5.53
N ASP A 8 9.37 8.45 -5.02
CA ASP A 8 10.51 8.12 -5.86
C ASP A 8 10.39 6.67 -6.34
N TRP A 9 9.79 6.47 -7.51
CA TRP A 9 9.45 5.15 -8.00
C TRP A 9 10.66 4.25 -8.22
N GLU A 10 11.75 4.81 -8.77
CA GLU A 10 12.95 4.04 -9.09
C GLU A 10 13.72 3.66 -7.82
N LEU A 11 13.79 4.58 -6.85
CA LEU A 11 14.39 4.30 -5.54
C LEU A 11 13.66 3.16 -4.82
N TRP A 12 12.33 3.25 -4.72
CA TRP A 12 11.54 2.26 -4.01
C TRP A 12 11.52 0.92 -4.71
N GLU A 13 11.41 0.89 -6.04
CA GLU A 13 11.53 -0.35 -6.78
C GLU A 13 12.93 -0.99 -6.62
N GLY A 14 13.99 -0.18 -6.60
CA GLY A 14 15.33 -0.64 -6.29
C GLY A 14 15.43 -1.27 -4.89
N PHE A 15 14.83 -0.64 -3.88
CA PHE A 15 14.80 -1.19 -2.52
C PHE A 15 13.99 -2.48 -2.42
N ILE A 16 12.82 -2.56 -3.06
CA ILE A 16 12.01 -3.78 -3.08
C ILE A 16 12.84 -4.95 -3.65
N ARG A 17 13.51 -4.73 -4.79
CA ARG A 17 14.32 -5.77 -5.45
C ARG A 17 15.55 -6.16 -4.62
N LEU A 18 16.19 -5.20 -3.96
CA LEU A 18 17.42 -5.42 -3.21
C LEU A 18 17.17 -6.06 -1.84
N LYS A 19 16.15 -5.59 -1.13
CA LYS A 19 15.91 -5.93 0.29
C LYS A 19 14.81 -6.99 0.46
N GLY A 20 13.94 -7.15 -0.54
CA GLY A 20 12.80 -8.05 -0.48
C GLY A 20 11.66 -7.51 0.38
N ILE A 21 10.59 -8.30 0.43
CA ILE A 21 9.36 -8.00 1.15
C ILE A 21 9.11 -9.10 2.18
N THR A 22 8.63 -8.73 3.36
CA THR A 22 8.04 -9.66 4.33
C THR A 22 6.54 -9.43 4.39
N ILE A 23 5.75 -10.49 4.21
CA ILE A 23 4.28 -10.47 4.37
C ILE A 23 3.96 -10.75 5.84
N ASP A 24 3.40 -9.76 6.55
CA ASP A 24 2.99 -9.90 7.95
C ASP A 24 1.47 -10.07 8.11
N ARG A 25 0.69 -9.64 7.11
CA ARG A 25 -0.76 -9.83 7.00
C ARG A 25 -1.07 -10.56 5.69
N PRO A 26 -1.03 -11.90 5.69
CA PRO A 26 -1.44 -12.69 4.53
C PRO A 26 -2.90 -12.43 4.15
N LEU A 27 -3.24 -12.65 2.89
CA LEU A 27 -4.60 -12.67 2.38
C LEU A 27 -5.53 -13.47 3.30
N HIS A 28 -6.68 -12.87 3.62
CA HIS A 28 -7.70 -13.37 4.53
C HIS A 28 -7.31 -13.43 6.02
N SER A 29 -6.14 -12.90 6.40
CA SER A 29 -5.83 -12.69 7.82
C SER A 29 -6.68 -11.57 8.42
N VAL A 30 -6.99 -11.70 9.70
CA VAL A 30 -7.74 -10.71 10.47
C VAL A 30 -6.77 -9.71 11.09
N HIS A 31 -7.12 -8.43 11.09
CA HIS A 31 -6.32 -7.39 11.73
C HIS A 31 -6.23 -7.66 13.25
N PRO A 32 -5.03 -7.57 13.85
CA PRO A 32 -4.80 -8.01 15.24
C PRO A 32 -5.55 -7.17 16.28
N GLN A 33 -5.94 -5.95 15.94
CA GLN A 33 -6.66 -5.02 16.83
C GLN A 33 -8.13 -4.79 16.42
N TYR A 34 -8.52 -5.19 15.21
CA TYR A 34 -9.83 -4.88 14.62
C TYR A 34 -10.38 -6.14 13.94
N GLU A 35 -11.17 -6.93 14.66
CA GLU A 35 -11.65 -8.24 14.19
C GLU A 35 -12.53 -8.15 12.94
N GLU A 36 -13.16 -7.00 12.70
CA GLU A 36 -13.97 -6.71 11.52
C GLU A 36 -13.15 -6.44 10.25
N ILE A 37 -11.84 -6.19 10.39
CA ILE A 37 -10.94 -5.92 9.26
C ILE A 37 -10.27 -7.22 8.85
N VAL A 38 -10.61 -7.69 7.65
CA VAL A 38 -10.00 -8.85 6.99
C VAL A 38 -9.21 -8.37 5.79
N TYR A 39 -7.92 -8.71 5.70
CA TYR A 39 -7.06 -8.28 4.61
C TYR A 39 -7.47 -8.96 3.29
N PRO A 40 -7.90 -8.21 2.28
CA PRO A 40 -8.36 -8.77 1.00
C PRO A 40 -7.22 -9.00 0.00
N ILE A 41 -5.98 -8.76 0.41
CA ILE A 41 -4.74 -8.88 -0.37
C ILE A 41 -3.57 -9.04 0.62
N ASP A 42 -2.46 -9.63 0.17
CA ASP A 42 -1.24 -9.71 1.00
C ASP A 42 -0.74 -8.30 1.33
N TYR A 43 -0.43 -8.09 2.61
CA TYR A 43 0.12 -6.84 3.13
C TYR A 43 1.33 -7.13 4.01
N GLY A 44 2.30 -6.23 3.94
CA GLY A 44 3.60 -6.42 4.52
C GLY A 44 4.42 -5.15 4.50
N TYR A 45 5.73 -5.32 4.56
CA TYR A 45 6.68 -4.22 4.56
C TYR A 45 7.96 -4.55 3.77
N VAL A 46 8.64 -3.50 3.29
CA VAL A 46 9.94 -3.61 2.62
C VAL A 46 11.05 -3.73 3.66
N ASN A 47 11.79 -4.84 3.63
CA ASN A 47 12.77 -5.16 4.67
C ASN A 47 13.84 -4.09 4.81
N SER A 48 14.33 -3.86 6.04
CA SER A 48 15.47 -2.96 6.32
C SER A 48 15.29 -1.55 5.72
N THR A 49 14.08 -1.02 5.79
CA THR A 49 13.74 0.37 5.44
C THR A 49 13.25 1.09 6.70
N VAL A 50 13.22 2.42 6.65
CA VAL A 50 12.65 3.25 7.71
C VAL A 50 11.78 4.30 7.04
N SER A 51 10.51 4.29 7.39
CA SER A 51 9.44 5.20 6.96
C SER A 51 9.41 6.44 7.87
N ALA A 52 8.50 7.38 7.58
CA ALA A 52 8.37 8.64 8.31
C ALA A 52 7.96 8.46 9.79
N ASP A 53 7.28 7.37 10.11
CA ASP A 53 6.85 6.94 11.45
C ASP A 53 7.94 6.18 12.23
N GLY A 54 9.05 5.83 11.58
CA GLY A 54 10.13 5.04 12.15
C GLY A 54 9.96 3.52 12.00
N GLU A 55 8.89 3.04 11.36
CA GLU A 55 8.67 1.63 11.03
C GLU A 55 9.15 1.31 9.61
N GLU A 56 9.13 0.04 9.18
CA GLU A 56 9.41 -0.31 7.80
C GLU A 56 8.34 0.22 6.83
N GLN A 57 8.73 0.45 5.57
CA GLN A 57 7.81 0.95 4.54
C GLN A 57 6.76 -0.11 4.18
N ASP A 58 5.50 0.19 4.48
CA ASP A 58 4.34 -0.61 4.13
C ASP A 58 4.16 -0.86 2.62
N ILE A 59 3.66 -2.05 2.29
CA ILE A 59 3.44 -2.49 0.91
C ILE A 59 2.27 -3.48 0.81
N PHE A 60 1.39 -3.24 -0.16
CA PHE A 60 0.43 -4.22 -0.67
C PHE A 60 1.06 -5.02 -1.81
N VAL A 61 0.89 -6.34 -1.79
CA VAL A 61 1.46 -7.25 -2.79
C VAL A 61 0.35 -8.03 -3.47
N GLY A 62 0.25 -7.88 -4.79
CA GLY A 62 -0.72 -8.61 -5.61
C GLY A 62 -0.15 -9.87 -6.25
N THR A 63 -0.86 -10.35 -7.27
CA THR A 63 -0.53 -11.59 -7.99
C THR A 63 -0.01 -11.37 -9.41
N ALA A 64 0.12 -10.11 -9.85
CA ALA A 64 0.72 -9.75 -11.12
C ALA A 64 2.26 -9.87 -11.06
N ASN A 65 2.93 -9.46 -12.14
CA ASN A 65 4.39 -9.40 -12.23
C ASN A 65 4.77 -8.14 -13.01
N ASN A 66 4.42 -6.99 -12.45
CA ASN A 66 4.50 -5.67 -13.08
C ASN A 66 5.24 -4.63 -12.21
N GLY A 67 5.85 -5.08 -11.11
CA GLY A 67 6.66 -4.25 -10.24
C GLY A 67 5.86 -3.24 -9.44
N LEU A 68 6.49 -2.11 -9.11
CA LEU A 68 5.85 -1.05 -8.35
C LEU A 68 4.92 -0.23 -9.26
N VAL A 69 3.60 -0.35 -9.05
CA VAL A 69 2.58 0.24 -9.94
C VAL A 69 1.86 1.46 -9.36
N GLY A 70 1.96 1.66 -8.05
CA GLY A 70 1.37 2.82 -7.39
C GLY A 70 1.68 2.89 -5.91
N ALA A 71 1.04 3.85 -5.26
CA ALA A 71 1.04 4.03 -3.82
C ALA A 71 -0.32 4.59 -3.38
N ILE A 72 -0.69 4.37 -2.12
CA ILE A 72 -1.85 5.02 -1.51
C ILE A 72 -1.41 5.75 -0.25
N PHE A 73 -1.74 7.05 -0.19
CA PHE A 73 -1.46 7.89 0.95
C PHE A 73 -2.64 7.88 1.89
N THR A 74 -2.43 7.45 3.12
CA THR A 74 -3.48 7.29 4.13
C THR A 74 -3.42 8.42 5.15
N GLU A 75 -4.58 8.79 5.68
CA GLU A 75 -4.72 9.61 6.89
C GLU A 75 -5.55 8.80 7.88
N ASP A 76 -4.92 8.37 8.98
CA ASP A 76 -5.58 7.65 10.07
C ASP A 76 -6.11 8.66 11.09
N HIS A 77 -7.42 8.66 11.32
CA HIS A 77 -8.06 9.66 12.16
C HIS A 77 -7.86 9.38 13.65
N GLN A 78 -7.57 8.14 14.04
CA GLN A 78 -7.30 7.79 15.43
C GLN A 78 -5.87 8.11 15.82
N LYS A 79 -4.89 7.81 14.95
CA LYS A 79 -3.48 8.09 15.19
C LYS A 79 -3.08 9.52 14.86
N SER A 80 -3.89 10.23 14.07
CA SER A 80 -3.57 11.56 13.54
C SER A 80 -2.25 11.58 12.77
N ASP A 81 -1.96 10.51 12.03
CA ASP A 81 -0.77 10.36 11.22
C ASP A 81 -1.12 10.24 9.72
N ARG A 82 -0.05 10.27 8.91
CA ARG A 82 -0.13 10.08 7.47
C ARG A 82 0.96 9.12 7.05
N GLU A 83 0.55 8.10 6.33
CA GLU A 83 1.45 7.05 5.87
C GLU A 83 1.35 6.91 4.35
N CYS A 84 2.41 6.41 3.73
CA CYS A 84 2.41 5.98 2.34
C CYS A 84 2.43 4.45 2.35
N LYS A 85 1.60 3.81 1.53
CA LYS A 85 1.61 2.36 1.35
C LYS A 85 1.86 2.05 -0.12
N LEU A 86 2.95 1.33 -0.41
CA LEU A 86 3.32 0.98 -1.78
C LEU A 86 2.36 -0.09 -2.35
N ILE A 87 2.18 -0.12 -3.67
CA ILE A 87 1.34 -1.10 -4.36
C ILE A 87 2.19 -1.80 -5.41
N TYR A 88 2.53 -3.06 -5.14
CA TYR A 88 3.50 -3.84 -5.90
C TYR A 88 2.88 -5.11 -6.46
N ASP A 89 3.23 -5.43 -7.71
CA ASP A 89 2.75 -6.62 -8.41
C ASP A 89 1.21 -6.76 -8.41
N CYS A 90 0.50 -5.64 -8.55
CA CYS A 90 -0.97 -5.62 -8.56
C CYS A 90 -1.53 -5.44 -9.98
N SER A 91 -2.48 -6.29 -10.33
CA SER A 91 -3.37 -6.12 -11.48
C SER A 91 -4.31 -4.91 -11.29
N PRO A 92 -4.92 -4.37 -12.35
CA PRO A 92 -5.91 -3.30 -12.23
C PRO A 92 -7.03 -3.60 -11.21
N LYS A 93 -7.49 -4.85 -11.15
CA LYS A 93 -8.54 -5.28 -10.22
C LYS A 93 -8.06 -5.24 -8.77
N GLU A 94 -6.82 -5.66 -8.51
CA GLU A 94 -6.20 -5.60 -7.19
C GLU A 94 -5.94 -4.15 -6.75
N ILE A 95 -5.59 -3.26 -7.68
CA ILE A 95 -5.45 -1.82 -7.36
C ILE A 95 -6.78 -1.21 -6.93
N TYR A 96 -7.88 -1.53 -7.63
CA TYR A 96 -9.22 -1.11 -7.20
C TYR A 96 -9.60 -1.70 -5.83
N LEU A 97 -9.23 -2.97 -5.59
CA LEU A 97 -9.44 -3.63 -4.30
C LEU A 97 -8.67 -2.93 -3.18
N VAL A 98 -7.39 -2.60 -3.36
CA VAL A 98 -6.59 -1.84 -2.37
C VAL A 98 -7.22 -0.49 -2.06
N ASN A 99 -7.64 0.25 -3.10
CA ASN A 99 -8.31 1.54 -2.90
C ASN A 99 -9.65 1.39 -2.15
N GLY A 100 -10.43 0.35 -2.46
CA GLY A 100 -11.68 0.05 -1.77
C GLY A 100 -11.45 -0.37 -0.32
N PHE A 101 -10.43 -1.19 -0.06
CA PHE A 101 -10.06 -1.67 1.27
C PHE A 101 -9.66 -0.52 2.20
N ILE A 102 -8.70 0.31 1.78
CA ILE A 102 -8.25 1.46 2.58
C ILE A 102 -9.39 2.45 2.87
N ASN A 103 -10.35 2.59 1.95
CA ASN A 103 -11.48 3.51 2.11
C ASN A 103 -12.76 2.83 2.62
N PHE A 104 -12.70 1.58 3.07
CA PHE A 104 -13.88 0.81 3.49
C PHE A 104 -14.55 1.41 4.74
N LEU A 105 -13.76 1.93 5.69
CA LEU A 105 -14.22 2.58 6.91
C LEU A 105 -13.74 4.04 6.96
N PRO A 106 -14.42 4.98 6.28
CA PRO A 106 -13.94 6.36 6.12
C PRO A 106 -13.85 7.17 7.43
N ASN A 107 -14.53 6.72 8.49
CA ASN A 107 -14.42 7.32 9.83
C ASN A 107 -13.15 6.87 10.57
N LEU A 108 -12.52 5.78 10.13
CA LEU A 108 -11.26 5.27 10.67
C LEU A 108 -10.09 5.83 9.88
N MET A 109 -10.15 5.72 8.55
CA MET A 109 -9.07 6.07 7.64
C MET A 109 -9.63 6.48 6.28
N HIS A 110 -8.94 7.39 5.60
CA HIS A 110 -9.14 7.58 4.17
C HIS A 110 -7.81 7.51 3.42
N GLY A 111 -7.88 7.13 2.14
CA GLY A 111 -6.73 6.97 1.27
C GLY A 111 -6.84 7.74 -0.03
N ARG A 112 -5.70 8.25 -0.54
CA ARG A 112 -5.57 8.87 -1.86
C ARG A 112 -4.60 8.07 -2.71
N LEU A 113 -5.12 7.44 -3.75
CA LEU A 113 -4.33 6.64 -4.68
C LEU A 113 -3.48 7.54 -5.60
N LEU A 114 -2.20 7.21 -5.72
CA LEU A 114 -1.25 7.77 -6.70
C LEU A 114 -0.73 6.63 -7.58
N MET A 115 -1.00 6.74 -8.87
CA MET A 115 -0.58 5.73 -9.85
C MET A 115 0.77 6.09 -10.47
N ARG A 116 1.66 5.11 -10.66
CA ARG A 116 2.90 5.28 -11.43
C ARG A 116 2.65 5.27 -12.94
N TYR A 117 1.74 4.40 -13.37
CA TYR A 117 1.32 4.26 -14.77
C TYR A 117 -0.17 4.57 -14.90
N LEU A 118 -0.63 5.00 -16.09
CA LEU A 118 -2.06 5.22 -16.27
C LEU A 118 -2.79 3.88 -16.16
N MET A 119 -3.95 3.87 -15.51
CA MET A 119 -4.73 2.64 -15.30
C MET A 119 -5.03 1.88 -16.61
N LYS A 120 -5.26 2.62 -17.71
CA LYS A 120 -5.51 2.03 -19.04
C LYS A 120 -4.30 1.27 -19.62
N ASP A 121 -3.08 1.59 -19.17
CA ASP A 121 -1.85 0.98 -19.65
C ASP A 121 -1.51 -0.31 -18.87
N LEU A 122 -2.30 -0.65 -17.84
CA LEU A 122 -2.16 -1.86 -17.01
C LEU A 122 -3.16 -2.98 -17.38
N TRP A 123 -3.97 -2.80 -18.43
CA TRP A 123 -4.96 -3.78 -18.91
C TRP A 123 -4.47 -4.59 -20.11
#